data_AF-A0A432NG43-F1
#
_entry.id   AF-A0A432NG43-F1
#
_cell.length_a   1.000
_cell.length_b   1.000
_cell.length_c   1.000
_cell.angle_alpha   90.00
_cell.angle_beta   90.00
_cell.angle_gamma   90.00
#
_symmetry.space_group_name_H-M   'P 1'
#
loop_
_entity.id
_entity.type
_entity.pdbx_description
1 polymer ?
#
loop_
_entity_poly.entity_id
_entity_poly.type
_entity_poly.pdbx_seq_one_letter_code
_entity_poly.pdbx_strand_id
1 'polypeptide(L)'
;MKTVTGLFDNYEDAKSAVGELEAAGIASKEISIVSNTGDGRTVEGQGSNAAEGAGTGAGIGALAGGAGGLLTGLGMIAIPGVGPVVAAGWLVATLAGATAGAVVGGAAGGVVGALVKSGVPEEDAHVYAEGVRRGGSLVTARVEDDKAMAARAILDRSESVDIAERRASYTKNGWERFDDTLDPYTPAEVDAERGRYSTGPRI
;
A
#
# COMPACT_ATOMS: atom_id res chain seq x y z
N MET A 1 -16.27 -5.15 13.07
CA MET A 1 -15.16 -5.21 12.10
C MET A 1 -14.44 -3.89 12.18
N LYS A 2 -13.13 -3.93 12.40
CA LYS A 2 -12.23 -2.78 12.41
C LYS A 2 -11.24 -2.90 11.27
N THR A 3 -10.74 -1.75 10.82
CA THR A 3 -9.64 -1.68 9.86
C THR A 3 -8.39 -1.27 10.60
N VAL A 4 -7.31 -2.04 10.41
CA VAL A 4 -5.98 -1.69 10.88
C VAL A 4 -5.07 -1.48 9.69
N THR A 5 -4.26 -0.43 9.73
CA THR A 5 -3.38 -0.03 8.63
C THR A 5 -1.99 0.24 9.17
N GLY A 6 -0.97 -0.23 8.46
CA GLY A 6 0.45 -0.02 8.76
C GLY A 6 1.19 0.45 7.52
N LEU A 7 2.08 1.44 7.70
CA LEU A 7 3.00 1.93 6.68
C LEU A 7 4.37 1.34 6.95
N PHE A 8 5.08 0.97 5.90
CA PHE A 8 6.42 0.39 5.95
C PHE A 8 7.30 1.13 4.94
N ASP A 9 8.58 1.27 5.25
CA ASP A 9 9.51 1.96 4.35
C ASP A 9 9.98 1.07 3.19
N ASN A 10 9.77 -0.24 3.28
CA ASN A 10 10.08 -1.20 2.23
C ASN A 10 9.06 -2.35 2.13
N TYR A 11 9.12 -3.04 0.99
CA TYR A 11 8.21 -4.12 0.64
C TYR A 11 8.42 -5.39 1.47
N GLU A 12 9.64 -5.70 1.89
CA GLU A 12 9.92 -6.94 2.63
C GLU A 12 9.29 -6.90 4.02
N ASP A 13 9.35 -5.77 4.72
CA ASP A 13 8.71 -5.59 6.02
C ASP A 13 7.18 -5.68 5.91
N ALA A 14 6.61 -5.02 4.89
CA ALA A 14 5.19 -5.11 4.59
C ALA A 14 4.76 -6.56 4.27
N LYS A 15 5.56 -7.30 3.51
CA LYS A 15 5.31 -8.71 3.18
C LYS A 15 5.41 -9.60 4.43
N SER A 16 6.39 -9.36 5.30
CA SER A 16 6.50 -10.07 6.59
C SER A 16 5.24 -9.84 7.43
N ALA A 17 4.79 -8.59 7.54
CA ALA A 17 3.57 -8.24 8.26
C ALA A 17 2.33 -8.95 7.70
N VAL A 18 2.18 -9.05 6.37
CA VAL A 18 1.10 -9.84 5.74
C VAL A 18 1.15 -11.30 6.17
N GLY A 19 2.32 -11.94 6.08
CA GLY A 19 2.47 -13.36 6.48
C GLY A 19 2.16 -13.59 7.96
N GLU A 20 2.52 -12.65 8.83
CA GLU A 20 2.19 -12.72 10.25
C GLU A 20 0.69 -12.51 10.53
N LEU A 21 0.01 -11.63 9.79
CA LEU A 21 -1.44 -11.47 9.88
C LEU A 21 -2.17 -12.74 9.44
N GLU A 22 -1.72 -13.38 8.36
CA GLU A 22 -2.27 -14.66 7.89
C GLU A 22 -2.03 -15.78 8.91
N ALA A 23 -0.83 -15.86 9.49
CA ALA A 23 -0.50 -16.81 10.54
C ALA A 23 -1.35 -16.61 11.82
N ALA A 24 -1.80 -15.38 12.07
CA ALA A 24 -2.74 -15.05 13.14
C ALA A 24 -4.21 -15.35 12.80
N GLY A 25 -4.48 -15.96 11.63
CA GLY A 25 -5.81 -16.39 11.21
C GLY A 25 -6.65 -15.29 10.56
N ILE A 26 -6.04 -14.20 10.10
CA ILE A 26 -6.72 -13.18 9.29
C ILE A 26 -6.73 -13.68 7.85
N ALA A 27 -7.92 -13.78 7.25
CA ALA A 27 -8.05 -14.30 5.90
C ALA A 27 -7.38 -13.36 4.87
N SER A 28 -6.63 -13.92 3.92
CA SER A 28 -5.93 -13.17 2.87
C SER A 28 -6.84 -12.19 2.10
N LYS A 29 -8.11 -12.55 1.90
CA LYS A 29 -9.13 -11.68 1.26
C LYS A 29 -9.47 -10.41 2.05
N GLU A 30 -9.19 -10.40 3.35
CA GLU A 30 -9.39 -9.26 4.25
C GLU A 30 -8.13 -8.39 4.38
N ILE A 31 -7.00 -8.86 3.83
CA ILE A 31 -5.73 -8.14 3.81
C ILE A 31 -5.57 -7.49 2.44
N SER A 32 -4.95 -6.31 2.41
CA SER A 32 -4.53 -5.62 1.20
C SER A 32 -3.14 -5.05 1.40
N ILE A 33 -2.33 -5.09 0.36
CA ILE A 33 -1.00 -4.49 0.30
C ILE A 33 -0.91 -3.60 -0.94
N VAL A 34 -0.31 -2.42 -0.80
CA VAL A 34 0.00 -1.49 -1.89
C VAL A 34 1.44 -1.05 -1.72
N SER A 35 2.29 -1.30 -2.70
CA SER A 35 3.72 -1.00 -2.63
C SER A 35 4.17 -0.22 -3.84
N ASN A 36 4.91 0.85 -3.61
CA ASN A 36 5.55 1.61 -4.68
C ASN A 36 6.69 0.80 -5.33
N THR A 37 6.79 0.86 -6.65
CA THR A 37 7.76 0.13 -7.48
C THR A 37 8.77 1.08 -8.14
N GLY A 38 8.93 2.29 -7.60
CA GLY A 38 9.71 3.38 -8.19
C GLY A 38 11.18 3.05 -8.43
N ASP A 39 11.74 2.05 -7.76
CA ASP A 39 13.13 1.59 -7.94
C ASP A 39 13.33 0.59 -9.09
N GLY A 40 12.28 0.29 -9.87
CA GLY A 40 12.38 -0.65 -10.98
C GLY A 40 12.57 -2.10 -10.52
N ARG A 41 12.28 -2.42 -9.24
CA ARG A 41 12.15 -3.80 -8.79
C ARG A 41 10.99 -4.44 -9.53
N THR A 42 11.32 -5.12 -10.61
CA THR A 42 10.48 -6.18 -11.16
C THR A 42 10.26 -7.13 -10.00
N VAL A 43 9.00 -7.39 -9.62
CA VAL A 43 8.71 -8.48 -8.69
C VAL A 43 9.34 -9.72 -9.31
N GLU A 44 10.44 -10.22 -8.72
CA GLU A 44 11.15 -11.38 -9.25
C GLU A 44 10.12 -12.50 -9.44
N GLY A 45 9.85 -12.86 -10.70
CA GLY A 45 8.85 -13.87 -11.07
C GLY A 45 7.60 -13.38 -11.81
N GLN A 46 7.41 -12.07 -12.05
CA GLN A 46 6.33 -11.58 -12.91
C GLN A 46 6.86 -10.78 -14.10
N GLY A 47 6.93 -11.47 -15.24
CA GLY A 47 7.26 -10.89 -16.54
C GLY A 47 6.33 -9.75 -16.96
N SER A 48 6.77 -9.03 -17.98
CA SER A 48 6.27 -7.78 -18.56
C SER A 48 4.84 -7.79 -19.13
N ASN A 49 3.85 -8.31 -18.40
CA ASN A 49 2.47 -8.42 -18.90
C ASN A 49 1.49 -7.44 -18.22
N ALA A 50 1.97 -6.37 -17.58
CA ALA A 50 1.10 -5.31 -17.07
C ALA A 50 0.58 -4.36 -18.17
N ALA A 51 1.18 -4.37 -19.36
CA ALA A 51 0.84 -3.43 -20.44
C ALA A 51 -0.33 -3.89 -21.34
N GLU A 52 -0.70 -5.17 -21.35
CA GLU A 52 -1.76 -5.68 -22.25
C GLU A 52 -3.13 -5.88 -21.58
N GLY A 53 -3.24 -5.70 -20.26
CA GLY A 53 -4.48 -5.93 -19.50
C GLY A 53 -5.36 -4.70 -19.22
N ALA A 54 -4.87 -3.49 -19.52
CA ALA A 54 -5.53 -2.23 -19.12
C ALA A 54 -6.87 -1.95 -19.84
N GLY A 55 -7.24 -2.74 -20.86
CA GLY A 55 -8.49 -2.60 -21.60
C GLY A 55 -9.65 -3.49 -21.15
N THR A 56 -9.43 -4.51 -20.29
CA THR A 56 -10.43 -5.59 -20.11
C THR A 56 -10.75 -5.94 -18.65
N GLY A 57 -10.39 -5.11 -17.66
CA GLY A 57 -10.95 -5.19 -16.30
C GLY A 57 -10.63 -6.45 -15.47
N ALA A 58 -9.86 -7.41 -16.00
CA ALA A 58 -9.37 -8.58 -15.28
C ALA A 58 -8.19 -9.15 -16.08
N GLY A 59 -6.97 -9.00 -15.57
CA GLY A 59 -5.78 -9.50 -16.27
C GLY A 59 -4.69 -9.89 -15.31
N ILE A 60 -4.55 -11.20 -15.12
CA ILE A 60 -3.42 -11.91 -14.48
C ILE A 60 -3.43 -11.95 -12.95
N GLY A 61 -4.36 -12.73 -12.39
CA GLY A 61 -4.04 -13.53 -11.22
C GLY A 61 -3.31 -14.80 -11.68
N ALA A 62 -2.04 -14.98 -11.28
CA ALA A 62 -1.37 -16.29 -11.30
C ALA A 62 -0.09 -16.31 -10.43
N LEU A 63 -0.18 -17.03 -9.31
CA LEU A 63 0.78 -18.06 -8.85
C LEU A 63 2.24 -17.66 -8.55
N ALA A 64 2.49 -16.89 -7.49
CA ALA A 64 3.80 -16.85 -6.82
C ALA A 64 3.68 -16.71 -5.29
N GLY A 65 2.89 -17.58 -4.66
CA GLY A 65 2.88 -17.77 -3.20
C GLY A 65 4.03 -18.68 -2.78
N GLY A 66 5.24 -18.15 -2.64
CA GLY A 66 6.35 -18.85 -2.01
C GLY A 66 6.18 -18.86 -0.49
N ALA A 67 6.10 -20.06 0.09
CA ALA A 67 6.17 -20.37 1.53
C ALA A 67 5.53 -19.33 2.49
N GLY A 68 4.27 -18.94 2.28
CA GLY A 68 3.50 -18.26 3.35
C GLY A 68 2.53 -17.15 2.97
N GLY A 69 1.88 -17.16 1.80
CA GLY A 69 0.71 -16.28 1.60
C GLY A 69 -0.10 -16.48 0.32
N LEU A 70 -1.42 -16.29 0.44
CA LEU A 70 -2.45 -16.49 -0.60
C LEU A 70 -3.17 -15.18 -0.92
N LEU A 71 -2.45 -14.06 -1.04
CA LEU A 71 -3.04 -12.85 -1.61
C LEU A 71 -3.36 -13.10 -3.09
N THR A 72 -4.64 -13.38 -3.36
CA THR A 72 -5.17 -13.51 -4.71
C THR A 72 -5.39 -12.11 -5.29
N GLY A 73 -4.99 -11.89 -6.54
CA GLY A 73 -5.22 -10.62 -7.24
C GLY A 73 -4.10 -9.58 -7.10
N LEU A 74 -2.84 -10.02 -7.09
CA LEU A 74 -1.70 -9.12 -7.26
C LEU A 74 -1.68 -8.58 -8.69
N GLY A 75 -1.62 -7.27 -8.84
CA GLY A 75 -1.52 -6.58 -10.12
C GLY A 75 -0.72 -5.29 -10.03
N MET A 76 -0.15 -4.87 -11.15
CA MET A 76 0.45 -3.55 -11.27
C MET A 76 -0.60 -2.54 -11.73
N ILE A 77 -0.69 -1.42 -11.03
CA ILE A 77 -1.57 -0.31 -11.39
C ILE A 77 -0.78 1.00 -11.30
N ALA A 78 -1.15 1.99 -12.11
CA ALA A 78 -0.63 3.34 -11.99
C ALA A 78 -1.65 4.18 -11.21
N ILE A 79 -1.21 4.78 -10.10
CA ILE A 79 -2.04 5.65 -9.27
C ILE A 79 -1.61 7.10 -9.51
N PRO A 80 -2.53 8.03 -9.87
CA PRO A 80 -2.21 9.44 -9.97
C PRO A 80 -1.53 9.99 -8.71
N GLY A 81 -0.49 10.80 -8.89
CA GLY A 81 0.34 11.32 -7.80
C GLY A 81 1.31 10.34 -7.15
N VAL A 82 1.04 9.03 -7.18
CA VAL A 82 1.89 8.00 -6.55
C VAL A 82 2.85 7.36 -7.56
N GLY A 83 2.39 7.12 -8.79
CA GLY A 83 3.13 6.39 -9.82
C GLY A 83 2.80 4.90 -9.89
N PRO A 84 3.67 4.09 -10.53
CA PRO A 84 3.50 2.64 -10.62
C PRO A 84 3.58 1.97 -9.24
N VAL A 85 2.57 1.16 -8.93
CA VAL A 85 2.53 0.36 -7.70
C VAL A 85 2.19 -1.09 -8.01
N VAL A 86 2.66 -1.99 -7.15
CA VAL A 86 2.15 -3.36 -7.03
C VAL A 86 1.13 -3.38 -5.92
N ALA A 87 -0.06 -3.89 -6.20
CA ALA A 87 -1.12 -3.96 -5.21
C ALA A 87 -1.81 -5.32 -5.25
N ALA A 88 -2.26 -5.80 -4.09
CA ALA A 88 -3.07 -7.00 -3.94
C ALA A 88 -4.13 -6.82 -2.86
N GLY A 89 -5.23 -7.57 -2.98
CA GLY A 89 -6.31 -7.59 -2.00
C GLY A 89 -7.50 -6.67 -2.30
N TRP A 90 -8.43 -6.60 -1.36
CA TRP A 90 -9.74 -5.97 -1.53
C TRP A 90 -9.70 -4.45 -1.76
N LEU A 91 -8.67 -3.73 -1.26
CA LEU A 91 -8.51 -2.28 -1.51
C LEU A 91 -8.17 -1.99 -2.98
N VAL A 92 -7.61 -2.94 -3.73
CA VAL A 92 -7.28 -2.70 -5.15
C VAL A 92 -8.53 -2.38 -5.96
N ALA A 93 -9.66 -3.02 -5.64
CA ALA A 93 -10.93 -2.75 -6.30
C ALA A 93 -11.45 -1.33 -6.04
N THR A 94 -11.14 -0.74 -4.88
CA THR A 94 -11.54 0.64 -4.57
C THR A 94 -10.61 1.65 -5.25
N LEU A 95 -9.32 1.34 -5.35
CA LEU A 95 -8.32 2.16 -6.08
C LEU A 95 -8.57 2.19 -7.59
N ALA A 96 -8.96 1.04 -8.17
CA ALA A 96 -9.24 0.91 -9.60
C ALA A 96 -10.58 1.52 -10.05
N GLY A 97 -11.29 2.22 -9.16
CA GLY A 97 -12.53 2.93 -9.50
C GLY A 97 -13.69 1.98 -9.83
N ALA A 98 -13.86 0.88 -9.09
CA ALA A 98 -14.97 -0.04 -9.27
C ALA A 98 -16.33 0.57 -8.85
N THR A 99 -16.84 1.50 -9.66
CA THR A 99 -18.20 1.38 -10.18
C THR A 99 -18.07 0.82 -11.59
N ALA A 100 -18.44 -0.46 -11.77
CA ALA A 100 -18.57 -1.03 -13.10
C ALA A 100 -19.50 -0.15 -13.95
N GLY A 101 -18.93 0.66 -14.85
CA GLY A 101 -19.69 1.41 -15.86
C GLY A 101 -19.56 2.94 -15.93
N ALA A 102 -18.63 3.60 -15.25
CA ALA A 102 -18.43 5.06 -15.42
C ALA A 102 -17.09 5.39 -16.12
N VAL A 103 -17.15 5.59 -17.43
CA VAL A 103 -16.10 6.25 -18.25
C VAL A 103 -16.13 7.79 -18.07
N VAL A 104 -16.85 8.32 -17.06
CA VAL A 104 -16.93 9.76 -16.80
C VAL A 104 -16.98 10.01 -15.29
N GLY A 105 -15.88 10.52 -14.71
CA GLY A 105 -15.85 10.98 -13.32
C GLY A 105 -14.60 10.60 -12.51
N GLY A 106 -13.39 10.78 -13.05
CA GLY A 106 -12.17 10.75 -12.25
C GLY A 106 -12.16 11.91 -11.26
N ALA A 107 -12.15 11.63 -9.95
CA ALA A 107 -11.65 12.50 -8.86
C ALA A 107 -11.95 11.97 -7.43
N ALA A 108 -12.96 11.10 -7.21
CA ALA A 108 -13.48 10.92 -5.84
C ALA A 108 -13.00 9.66 -5.06
N GLY A 109 -11.98 8.93 -5.53
CA GLY A 109 -11.63 7.64 -4.92
C GLY A 109 -10.15 7.26 -4.94
N GLY A 110 -9.23 8.24 -4.96
CA GLY A 110 -7.79 7.97 -4.84
C GLY A 110 -7.42 7.24 -3.55
N VAL A 111 -6.13 6.95 -3.33
CA VAL A 111 -5.64 6.18 -2.16
C VAL A 111 -6.23 6.70 -0.85
N VAL A 112 -6.29 8.03 -0.69
CA VAL A 112 -6.90 8.68 0.48
C VAL A 112 -8.37 8.29 0.62
N GLY A 113 -9.17 8.42 -0.44
CA GLY A 113 -10.60 8.08 -0.42
C GLY A 113 -10.86 6.59 -0.14
N ALA A 114 -10.03 5.70 -0.68
CA ALA A 114 -10.09 4.27 -0.42
C ALA A 114 -9.84 3.94 1.06
N LEU A 115 -8.87 4.61 1.70
CA LEU A 115 -8.54 4.45 3.11
C LEU A 115 -9.60 5.09 4.02
N VAL A 116 -10.11 6.27 3.69
CA VAL A 116 -11.20 6.89 4.44
C VAL A 116 -12.44 6.03 4.41
N LYS A 117 -12.80 5.49 3.23
CA LYS A 117 -13.93 4.56 3.08
C LYS A 117 -13.73 3.25 3.86
N SER A 118 -12.48 2.84 4.11
CA SER A 118 -12.19 1.67 4.93
C SER A 118 -12.24 1.94 6.43
N GLY A 119 -12.41 3.21 6.84
CA GLY A 119 -12.47 3.61 8.24
C GLY A 119 -11.14 4.13 8.81
N VAL A 120 -10.15 4.39 7.96
CA VAL A 120 -8.93 5.12 8.36
C VAL A 120 -9.26 6.61 8.52
N PRO A 121 -8.82 7.29 9.58
CA PRO A 121 -8.97 8.74 9.71
C PRO A 121 -8.36 9.48 8.51
N GLU A 122 -9.03 10.51 8.00
CA GLU A 122 -8.60 11.23 6.79
C GLU A 122 -7.19 11.83 6.92
N GLU A 123 -6.87 12.36 8.10
CA GLU A 123 -5.53 12.86 8.42
C GLU A 123 -4.45 11.78 8.27
N ASP A 124 -4.74 10.54 8.65
CA ASP A 124 -3.81 9.40 8.55
C ASP A 124 -3.75 8.90 7.11
N ALA A 125 -4.90 8.87 6.42
CA ALA A 125 -5.00 8.47 5.03
C ALA A 125 -4.10 9.32 4.11
N HIS A 126 -3.98 10.63 4.37
CA HIS A 126 -3.03 11.49 3.67
C HIS A 126 -1.57 11.11 3.92
N VAL A 127 -1.19 10.79 5.16
CA VAL A 127 0.18 10.38 5.50
C VAL A 127 0.51 9.04 4.84
N TYR A 128 -0.44 8.10 4.84
CA TYR A 128 -0.31 6.81 4.17
C TYR A 128 -0.12 6.96 2.66
N ALA A 129 -0.96 7.76 2.00
CA ALA A 129 -0.85 8.00 0.57
C ALA A 129 0.49 8.66 0.19
N GLU A 130 0.93 9.65 0.98
CA GLU A 130 2.25 10.28 0.78
C GLU A 130 3.40 9.30 1.04
N GLY A 131 3.29 8.45 2.06
CA GLY A 131 4.29 7.41 2.36
C GLY A 131 4.47 6.43 1.20
N VAL A 132 3.39 5.99 0.58
CA VAL A 132 3.47 5.15 -0.64
C VAL A 132 4.05 5.93 -1.80
N ARG A 133 3.63 7.18 -2.05
CA ARG A 133 4.21 8.03 -3.10
C ARG A 133 5.73 8.18 -2.96
N ARG A 134 6.22 8.28 -1.73
CA ARG A 134 7.63 8.41 -1.36
C ARG A 134 8.42 7.10 -1.39
N GLY A 135 7.82 6.01 -1.86
CA GLY A 135 8.52 4.74 -2.06
C GLY A 135 8.23 3.66 -1.03
N GLY A 136 7.33 3.90 -0.08
CA GLY A 136 6.94 2.95 0.94
C GLY A 136 5.90 1.93 0.49
N SER A 137 5.50 1.09 1.44
CA SER A 137 4.53 0.01 1.29
C SER A 137 3.46 0.12 2.38
N LEU A 138 2.21 -0.10 2.02
CA LEU A 138 1.05 0.03 2.89
C LEU A 138 0.37 -1.33 3.04
N VAL A 139 0.10 -1.77 4.26
CA VAL A 139 -0.71 -2.97 4.54
C VAL A 139 -1.97 -2.54 5.28
N THR A 140 -3.12 -3.04 4.85
CA THR A 140 -4.41 -2.81 5.51
C THR A 140 -5.14 -4.13 5.71
N ALA A 141 -5.65 -4.38 6.91
CA ALA A 141 -6.43 -5.57 7.23
C ALA A 141 -7.78 -5.20 7.85
N ARG A 142 -8.84 -5.86 7.38
CA ARG A 142 -10.16 -5.86 8.03
C ARG A 142 -10.23 -7.02 8.99
N VAL A 143 -10.50 -6.73 10.25
CA VAL A 143 -10.44 -7.71 11.34
C VAL A 143 -11.66 -7.62 12.22
N GLU A 144 -12.00 -8.75 12.84
CA GLU A 144 -12.99 -8.79 13.91
C GLU A 144 -12.49 -7.99 15.12
N ASP A 145 -13.40 -7.47 15.94
CA ASP A 145 -13.06 -6.51 16.99
C ASP A 145 -12.15 -7.13 18.07
N ASP A 146 -12.27 -8.43 18.30
CA ASP A 146 -11.43 -9.24 19.20
C ASP A 146 -10.02 -9.48 18.65
N LYS A 147 -9.86 -9.50 17.32
CA LYS A 147 -8.55 -9.63 16.65
C LYS A 147 -7.86 -8.29 16.40
N ALA A 148 -8.55 -7.17 16.57
CA ALA A 148 -8.03 -5.84 16.26
C ALA A 148 -6.73 -5.50 17.01
N MET A 149 -6.64 -5.82 18.30
CA MET A 149 -5.43 -5.56 19.09
C MET A 149 -4.27 -6.44 18.63
N ALA A 150 -4.52 -7.72 18.35
CA ALA A 150 -3.49 -8.65 17.87
C ALA A 150 -2.97 -8.23 16.49
N ALA A 151 -3.88 -7.87 15.57
CA ALA A 151 -3.54 -7.39 14.24
C ALA A 151 -2.73 -6.08 14.29
N ARG A 152 -3.10 -5.15 15.19
CA ARG A 152 -2.34 -3.92 15.40
C ARG A 152 -0.93 -4.20 15.93
N ALA A 153 -0.81 -5.09 16.92
CA ALA A 153 0.48 -5.49 17.46
C ALA A 153 1.38 -6.23 16.43
N ILE A 154 0.79 -6.92 15.46
CA ILE A 154 1.51 -7.50 14.33
C ILE A 154 2.09 -6.39 13.44
N LEU A 155 1.26 -5.42 13.05
CA LEU A 155 1.73 -4.30 12.23
C LEU A 155 2.81 -3.48 12.95
N ASP A 156 2.62 -3.18 14.24
CA ASP A 156 3.54 -2.37 15.01
C ASP A 156 4.93 -3.04 15.21
N ARG A 157 4.99 -4.38 15.31
CA ARG A 157 6.28 -5.10 15.52
C ARG A 157 7.07 -5.38 14.24
N SER A 158 6.43 -5.36 13.07
CA SER A 158 7.09 -5.62 11.77
C SER A 158 7.78 -4.36 11.22
N GLU A 159 8.39 -3.55 12.09
CA GLU A 159 9.05 -2.28 11.73
C GLU A 159 8.13 -1.28 11.01
N SER A 160 6.84 -1.22 11.39
CA SER A 160 5.97 -0.19 10.83
C SER A 160 6.39 1.20 11.27
N VAL A 161 6.18 2.14 10.36
CA VAL A 161 6.43 3.56 10.54
C VAL A 161 5.45 4.13 11.57
N ASP A 162 5.98 4.84 12.57
CA ASP A 162 5.16 5.72 13.41
C ASP A 162 4.60 6.87 12.56
N ILE A 163 3.29 6.84 12.32
CA ILE A 163 2.61 7.80 11.45
C ILE A 163 2.60 9.23 12.01
N ALA A 164 2.65 9.39 13.34
CA ALA A 164 2.67 10.71 13.97
C ALA A 164 4.04 11.36 13.78
N GLU A 165 5.11 10.58 13.99
CA GLU A 165 6.48 11.03 13.70
C GLU A 165 6.66 11.30 12.20
N ARG A 166 6.15 10.42 11.34
CA ARG A 166 6.22 10.59 9.89
C ARG A 166 5.51 11.85 9.42
N ARG A 167 4.31 12.11 9.92
CA ARG A 167 3.57 13.35 9.64
C ARG A 167 4.38 14.57 10.05
N ALA A 168 4.94 14.57 11.26
CA ALA A 168 5.76 15.67 11.76
C ALA A 168 6.98 15.93 10.87
N SER A 169 7.65 14.86 10.40
CA SER A 169 8.77 14.95 9.44
C SER A 169 8.34 15.58 8.12
N TYR A 170 7.22 15.12 7.53
CA TYR A 170 6.70 15.68 6.29
C TYR A 170 6.33 17.15 6.42
N THR A 171 5.60 17.53 7.46
CA THR A 171 5.19 18.92 7.70
C THR A 171 6.37 19.84 7.95
N LYS A 172 7.43 19.36 8.63
CA LYS A 172 8.68 20.11 8.78
C LYS A 172 9.34 20.45 7.44
N ASN A 173 9.12 19.62 6.41
CA ASN A 173 9.62 19.82 5.06
C ASN A 173 8.59 20.49 4.12
N GLY A 174 7.52 21.09 4.67
CA GLY A 174 6.55 21.86 3.92
C GLY A 174 5.41 21.06 3.29
N TRP A 175 5.25 19.78 3.64
CA TRP A 175 4.11 18.98 3.21
C TRP A 175 2.89 19.26 4.11
N GLU A 176 1.72 19.48 3.49
CA GLU A 176 0.47 19.72 4.22
C GLU A 176 -0.49 18.52 4.12
N ARG A 177 -0.64 17.96 2.92
CA ARG A 177 -1.49 16.81 2.62
C ARG A 177 -1.04 16.13 1.34
N PHE A 178 -1.49 14.90 1.13
CA PHE A 178 -1.31 14.23 -0.15
C PHE A 178 -2.05 14.97 -1.27
N ASP A 179 -1.34 15.24 -2.36
CA ASP A 179 -1.82 15.89 -3.58
C ASP A 179 -1.56 14.96 -4.77
N ASP A 180 -2.64 14.47 -5.35
CA ASP A 180 -2.64 13.52 -6.46
C ASP A 180 -2.37 14.17 -7.83
N THR A 181 -2.28 15.50 -7.88
CA THR A 181 -1.96 16.26 -9.10
C THR A 181 -0.47 16.47 -9.31
N LEU A 182 0.35 16.25 -8.27
CA LEU A 182 1.80 16.38 -8.36
C LEU A 182 2.41 15.15 -9.07
N ASP A 183 3.58 15.34 -9.68
CA ASP A 183 4.28 14.24 -10.34
C ASP A 183 4.69 13.13 -9.33
N PRO A 184 4.64 11.84 -9.73
CA PRO A 184 5.21 10.76 -8.94
C PRO A 184 6.69 10.99 -8.62
N TYR A 185 7.15 10.48 -7.48
CA TYR A 185 8.58 10.51 -7.18
C TYR A 185 9.34 9.67 -8.21
N THR A 186 10.46 10.20 -8.69
CA THR A 186 11.37 9.47 -9.56
C THR A 186 12.07 8.35 -8.79
N PRO A 187 12.61 7.32 -9.47
CA PRO A 187 13.39 6.26 -8.83
C PRO A 187 14.49 6.77 -7.89
N ALA A 188 15.23 7.79 -8.32
CA ALA A 188 16.32 8.37 -7.55
C ALA A 188 15.82 9.11 -6.29
N GLU A 189 14.65 9.76 -6.36
CA GLU A 189 14.04 10.42 -5.20
C GLU A 189 13.48 9.41 -4.21
N VAL A 190 12.87 8.32 -4.69
CA VAL A 190 12.44 7.19 -3.86
C VAL A 190 13.63 6.57 -3.12
N ASP A 191 14.74 6.31 -3.82
CA ASP A 191 15.94 5.73 -3.20
C ASP A 191 16.58 6.69 -2.18
N ALA A 192 16.63 7.98 -2.50
CA ALA A 192 17.10 9.00 -1.57
C ALA A 192 16.22 9.05 -0.31
N GLU A 193 14.90 9.01 -0.45
CA GLU A 193 13.95 9.05 0.66
C GLU A 193 14.06 7.81 1.55
N ARG A 194 14.13 6.61 0.96
CA ARG A 194 14.39 5.38 1.72
C ARG A 194 15.71 5.45 2.47
N GLY A 195 16.76 6.00 1.86
CA GLY A 195 18.05 6.23 2.50
C GLY A 195 17.97 7.10 3.76
N ARG A 196 17.05 8.09 3.81
CA ARG A 196 16.84 8.93 4.99
C ARG A 196 16.32 8.15 6.19
N TYR A 197 15.51 7.12 5.96
CA TYR A 197 14.89 6.31 7.01
C TYR A 197 15.59 4.96 7.24
N SER A 198 16.46 4.53 6.31
CA SER A 198 17.26 3.30 6.41
C SER A 198 18.44 3.39 7.40
N THR A 199 18.54 4.47 8.19
CA THR A 199 19.71 4.74 9.06
C THR A 199 19.30 4.85 10.54
N GLY A 200 19.00 3.70 11.14
CA GLY A 200 18.99 3.48 12.60
C GLY A 200 19.72 2.16 12.92
N PRO A 201 20.38 2.00 14.08
CA PRO A 201 21.08 0.76 14.40
C PRO A 201 20.07 -0.38 14.49
N ARG A 202 20.24 -1.39 13.63
CA ARG A 202 19.60 -2.69 13.77
C ARG A 202 20.26 -3.40 14.95
N ILE A 203 19.62 -3.35 16.12
CA ILE A 203 20.07 -4.05 17.34
C ILE A 203 19.49 -5.46 17.41
#